data_AF-A0A2G2XDI5-F1
#
_entry.id   AF-A0A2G2XDI5-F1
#
_cell.length_a   1.000
_cell.length_b   1.000
_cell.length_c   1.000
_cell.angle_alpha   90.00
_cell.angle_beta   90.00
_cell.angle_gamma   90.00
#
_symmetry.space_group_name_H-M   'P 1'
#
loop_
_entity.id
_entity.type
_entity.pdbx_description
1 polymer ?
#
loop_
_entity_poly.entity_id
_entity_poly.type
_entity_poly.pdbx_seq_one_letter_code
_entity_poly.pdbx_strand_id
1 'polypeptide(L)'
;MLVGFKATIPFTLASKFISTYNYGFLSITPTTTLFTPPASLKRDENKEVDNYAELKEKVENLGICCNSVTPEEYTRLMCPKCKGGQLIERSLSFHMSWKRNYALWRCFNFECGWAGQILAHNSTATMTSDGVHQLGRTNSPRILTEENLKLEPLDDVLAAYFAKRMISKDTLERNHVMQMAGDQIIMAFTYRRNGMLIGCKYRTLEKRFWQEKGTDKVLYGLDGVRDADEIIIVEGEVDKLSVEEAGFPNCVSVPNGAPQSIASKELIPPEEDIRFSYLWNCAECLEKASKILLATDGDLPGQALAGELARRLGKERCWQVCWPKKDEFSSYKDANEVLVNLGSEALKEAIECAVPYEMQNLN
;
A
#
# COMPACT_ATOMS: atom_id res chain seq x y z
N MET A 1 43.45 -62.13 -10.27
CA MET A 1 43.92 -62.65 -11.57
C MET A 1 42.73 -62.58 -12.53
N LEU A 2 42.88 -61.86 -13.66
CA LEU A 2 41.96 -61.67 -14.81
C LEU A 2 40.66 -60.87 -14.52
N VAL A 3 40.43 -59.62 -14.97
CA VAL A 3 40.64 -58.85 -16.24
C VAL A 3 39.67 -59.22 -17.37
N GLY A 4 38.94 -58.22 -17.89
CA GLY A 4 38.36 -58.18 -19.25
C GLY A 4 37.09 -57.31 -19.33
N PHE A 5 37.13 -56.00 -19.63
CA PHE A 5 37.35 -55.24 -20.89
C PHE A 5 36.07 -54.81 -21.67
N LYS A 6 36.03 -53.49 -21.86
CA LYS A 6 35.25 -52.55 -22.70
C LYS A 6 34.53 -53.08 -23.97
N ALA A 7 33.44 -52.37 -24.32
CA ALA A 7 33.24 -51.81 -25.65
C ALA A 7 32.41 -50.51 -25.62
N THR A 8 32.67 -49.63 -26.57
CA THR A 8 32.20 -48.24 -26.71
C THR A 8 31.58 -48.07 -28.11
N ILE A 9 30.97 -46.90 -28.33
CA ILE A 9 30.67 -46.14 -29.58
C ILE A 9 29.34 -46.41 -30.33
N PRO A 10 28.82 -45.42 -31.12
CA PRO A 10 27.47 -44.86 -30.94
C PRO A 10 26.64 -44.93 -32.24
N PHE A 11 25.41 -44.40 -32.23
CA PHE A 11 24.65 -44.18 -33.46
C PHE A 11 24.26 -42.71 -33.63
N THR A 12 24.73 -42.17 -34.75
CA THR A 12 24.39 -40.91 -35.42
C THR A 12 23.11 -41.04 -36.25
N LEU A 13 22.33 -39.95 -36.37
CA LEU A 13 21.73 -39.45 -37.63
C LEU A 13 21.12 -38.04 -37.36
N ALA A 14 21.67 -36.97 -37.96
CA ALA A 14 21.11 -36.18 -39.08
C ALA A 14 19.80 -35.41 -38.73
N SER A 15 19.67 -34.09 -38.96
CA SER A 15 19.79 -33.45 -40.27
C SER A 15 20.04 -31.92 -40.22
N LYS A 16 20.72 -31.44 -41.26
CA LYS A 16 21.07 -30.06 -41.63
C LYS A 16 19.87 -29.24 -42.11
N PHE A 17 19.94 -27.91 -41.96
CA PHE A 17 19.70 -26.93 -43.03
C PHE A 17 20.55 -25.67 -42.80
N ILE A 18 21.05 -25.09 -43.89
CA ILE A 18 22.15 -24.12 -44.01
C ILE A 18 21.60 -22.78 -44.57
N SER A 19 22.38 -21.70 -44.38
CA SER A 19 22.55 -20.52 -45.26
C SER A 19 21.65 -19.31 -44.99
N THR A 20 22.07 -18.04 -45.03
CA THR A 20 23.36 -17.34 -45.23
C THR A 20 23.08 -15.85 -44.97
N TYR A 21 24.05 -15.07 -44.50
CA TYR A 21 24.65 -13.91 -45.21
C TYR A 21 25.50 -13.04 -44.26
N ASN A 22 26.79 -12.95 -44.58
CA ASN A 22 27.79 -12.02 -44.05
C ASN A 22 27.67 -10.65 -44.73
N TYR A 23 28.09 -9.57 -44.03
CA TYR A 23 28.82 -8.36 -44.46
C TYR A 23 28.67 -7.36 -43.28
N GLY A 24 29.65 -6.67 -42.70
CA GLY A 24 31.08 -6.51 -42.87
C GLY A 24 31.57 -5.59 -41.74
N PHE A 25 32.83 -5.75 -41.33
CA PHE A 25 33.51 -4.93 -40.32
C PHE A 25 33.87 -3.54 -40.85
N LEU A 26 33.70 -2.49 -40.05
CA LEU A 26 34.39 -1.20 -40.20
C LEU A 26 34.61 -0.57 -38.82
N SER A 27 35.88 -0.40 -38.47
CA SER A 27 36.41 0.23 -37.27
C SER A 27 36.45 1.75 -37.39
N ILE A 28 35.97 2.50 -36.38
CA ILE A 28 36.28 3.94 -36.19
C ILE A 28 36.47 4.22 -34.68
N THR A 29 37.45 5.08 -34.42
CA THR A 29 38.14 5.52 -33.19
C THR A 29 37.30 6.12 -32.03
N PRO A 30 37.85 6.19 -30.79
CA PRO A 30 37.14 6.69 -29.62
C PRO A 30 37.06 8.22 -29.62
N THR A 31 35.86 8.77 -29.39
CA THR A 31 35.67 10.20 -29.16
C THR A 31 35.38 10.43 -27.68
N THR A 32 36.30 11.16 -27.05
CA THR A 32 36.18 11.74 -25.72
C THR A 32 34.88 12.54 -25.60
N THR A 33 33.96 12.10 -24.74
CA THR A 33 32.82 12.92 -24.32
C THR A 33 33.09 13.48 -22.93
N LEU A 34 32.96 14.80 -22.86
CA LEU A 34 33.24 15.65 -21.71
C LEU A 34 32.33 15.28 -20.53
N PHE A 35 32.92 15.28 -19.34
CA PHE A 35 32.21 15.27 -18.06
C PHE A 35 31.28 16.49 -17.97
N THR A 36 29.98 16.24 -17.77
CA THR A 36 29.03 17.23 -17.28
C THR A 36 28.74 16.92 -15.80
N PRO A 37 28.90 17.87 -14.87
CA PRO A 37 28.57 17.63 -13.46
C PRO A 37 27.04 17.46 -13.29
N PRO A 38 26.59 16.73 -12.26
CA PRO A 38 25.18 16.47 -12.03
C PRO A 38 24.46 17.79 -11.71
N ALA A 39 23.44 18.09 -12.51
CA ALA A 39 22.56 19.23 -12.29
C ALA A 39 21.84 19.06 -10.95
N SER A 40 22.01 20.04 -10.05
CA SER A 40 21.21 20.17 -8.85
C SER A 40 19.72 20.21 -9.25
N LEU A 41 18.91 19.28 -8.72
CA LEU A 41 17.45 19.38 -8.72
C LEU A 41 17.04 20.65 -7.97
N LYS A 42 16.89 21.76 -8.69
CA LYS A 42 16.18 22.92 -8.17
C LYS A 42 14.69 22.59 -8.24
N ARG A 43 14.03 22.55 -7.08
CA ARG A 43 12.57 22.62 -6.99
C ARG A 43 12.12 23.86 -7.77
N ASP A 44 11.18 23.67 -8.68
CA ASP A 44 10.63 24.77 -9.47
C ASP A 44 9.60 25.50 -8.61
N GLU A 45 10.09 26.35 -7.70
CA GLU A 45 9.29 27.12 -6.74
C GLU A 45 8.15 27.89 -7.42
N ASN A 46 8.34 28.29 -8.68
CA ASN A 46 7.33 28.96 -9.49
C ASN A 46 6.06 28.11 -9.66
N LYS A 47 6.19 26.79 -9.85
CA LYS A 47 5.05 25.89 -10.10
C LYS A 47 4.22 25.63 -8.84
N GLU A 48 4.85 25.58 -7.66
CA GLU A 48 4.13 25.43 -6.38
C GLU A 48 3.39 26.72 -6.00
N VAL A 49 4.00 27.88 -6.27
CA VAL A 49 3.35 29.19 -6.08
C VAL A 49 2.13 29.34 -6.99
N ASP A 50 2.25 28.94 -8.25
CA ASP A 50 1.15 28.99 -9.23
C ASP A 50 -0.02 28.07 -8.82
N ASN A 51 0.28 26.84 -8.38
CA ASN A 51 -0.75 25.89 -7.91
C ASN A 51 -1.51 26.41 -6.69
N TYR A 52 -0.81 27.01 -5.73
CA TYR A 52 -1.45 27.54 -4.53
C TYR A 52 -2.37 28.72 -4.85
N ALA A 53 -1.92 29.65 -5.70
CA ALA A 53 -2.74 30.80 -6.09
C ALA A 53 -4.04 30.35 -6.78
N GLU A 54 -3.93 29.41 -7.74
CA GLU A 54 -5.11 28.88 -8.45
C GLU A 54 -6.05 28.12 -7.52
N LEU A 55 -5.51 27.25 -6.65
CA LEU A 55 -6.32 26.50 -5.69
C LEU A 55 -7.01 27.43 -4.69
N LYS A 56 -6.32 28.44 -4.19
CA LYS A 56 -6.85 29.41 -3.23
C LYS A 56 -8.01 30.19 -3.83
N GLU A 57 -7.85 30.72 -5.04
CA GLU A 57 -8.92 31.42 -5.76
C GLU A 57 -10.17 30.52 -5.91
N LYS A 58 -9.95 29.26 -6.32
CA LYS A 58 -11.03 28.28 -6.48
C LYS A 58 -11.76 27.97 -5.17
N VAL A 59 -11.04 27.83 -4.06
CA VAL A 59 -11.61 27.60 -2.73
C VAL A 59 -12.35 28.84 -2.21
N GLU A 60 -11.83 30.04 -2.47
CA GLU A 60 -12.48 31.30 -2.09
C GLU A 60 -13.77 31.55 -2.89
N ASN A 61 -13.81 31.16 -4.17
CA ASN A 61 -15.01 31.20 -5.00
C ASN A 61 -16.13 30.27 -4.49
N LEU A 62 -15.79 29.25 -3.70
CA LEU A 62 -16.75 28.39 -3.00
C LEU A 62 -17.25 29.02 -1.68
N GLY A 63 -16.75 30.20 -1.31
CA GLY A 63 -17.05 30.88 -0.06
C GLY A 63 -16.29 30.31 1.15
N ILE A 64 -15.28 29.47 0.93
CA ILE A 64 -14.47 28.89 2.02
C ILE A 64 -13.29 29.83 2.30
N CYS A 65 -13.17 30.30 3.54
CA CYS A 65 -12.02 31.11 3.96
C CYS A 65 -10.87 30.21 4.43
N CYS A 66 -9.86 30.01 3.58
CA CYS A 66 -8.73 29.11 3.85
C CYS A 66 -7.42 29.83 4.29
N ASN A 67 -7.50 31.12 4.64
CA ASN A 67 -6.32 31.95 4.97
C ASN A 67 -5.53 31.46 6.20
N SER A 68 -6.16 30.69 7.09
CA SER A 68 -5.56 30.19 8.34
C SER A 68 -5.43 28.66 8.36
N VAL A 69 -5.40 28.01 7.20
CA VAL A 69 -5.32 26.54 7.10
C VAL A 69 -3.86 26.11 7.01
N THR A 70 -3.45 25.25 7.95
CA THR A 70 -2.20 24.50 7.86
C THR A 70 -2.37 23.34 6.86
N PRO A 71 -1.50 23.20 5.84
CA PRO A 71 -1.55 22.05 4.95
C PRO A 71 -1.41 20.72 5.71
N GLU A 72 -2.02 19.66 5.17
CA GLU A 72 -2.08 18.30 5.74
C GLU A 72 -2.87 18.17 7.06
N GLU A 73 -3.35 19.29 7.62
CA GLU A 73 -4.19 19.30 8.81
C GLU A 73 -5.65 19.58 8.46
N TYR A 74 -6.56 18.85 9.12
CA TYR A 74 -7.98 19.15 9.03
C TYR A 74 -8.32 20.33 9.94
N THR A 75 -8.83 21.40 9.34
CA THR A 75 -9.28 22.61 10.04
C THR A 75 -10.81 22.68 10.07
N ARG A 76 -11.38 23.01 11.23
CA ARG A 76 -12.82 23.30 11.37
C ARG A 76 -13.10 24.77 11.05
N LEU A 77 -13.80 25.00 9.95
CA LEU A 77 -14.20 26.30 9.41
C LEU A 77 -15.71 26.49 9.50
N MET A 78 -16.16 27.73 9.30
CA MET A 78 -17.59 28.01 9.10
C MET A 78 -18.02 27.50 7.72
N CYS A 79 -19.10 26.73 7.67
CA CYS A 79 -19.64 26.26 6.40
C CYS A 79 -20.34 27.42 5.65
N PRO A 80 -19.97 27.74 4.40
CA PRO A 80 -20.61 28.81 3.64
C PRO A 80 -22.04 28.47 3.22
N LYS A 81 -22.42 27.18 3.16
CA LYS A 81 -23.77 26.75 2.78
C LYS A 81 -24.79 26.89 3.91
N CYS A 82 -24.49 26.38 5.10
CA CYS A 82 -25.43 26.43 6.24
C CYS A 82 -25.08 27.48 7.30
N LYS A 83 -23.92 28.15 7.18
CA LYS A 83 -23.42 29.14 8.15
C LYS A 83 -23.38 28.63 9.59
N GLY A 84 -23.14 27.32 9.77
CA GLY A 84 -23.09 26.66 11.08
C GLY A 84 -24.44 26.15 11.60
N GLY A 85 -25.50 26.22 10.79
CA GLY A 85 -26.84 25.77 11.16
C GLY A 85 -27.43 26.58 12.32
N GLN A 86 -28.39 26.00 13.05
CA GLN A 86 -29.02 26.65 14.20
C GLN A 86 -28.03 26.96 15.34
N LEU A 87 -26.96 26.17 15.45
CA LEU A 87 -25.93 26.30 16.49
C LEU A 87 -24.80 27.27 16.12
N ILE A 88 -24.76 27.77 14.88
CA ILE A 88 -23.73 28.69 14.36
C ILE A 88 -22.31 28.16 14.64
N GLU A 89 -22.11 26.86 14.47
CA GLU A 89 -20.84 26.19 14.75
C GLU A 89 -19.91 26.12 13.53
N ARG A 90 -18.61 25.95 13.79
CA ARG A 90 -17.61 25.63 12.76
C ARG A 90 -17.74 24.17 12.34
N SER A 91 -18.76 23.90 11.53
CA SER A 91 -19.14 22.55 11.11
C SER A 91 -18.39 22.04 9.88
N LEU A 92 -17.69 22.91 9.12
CA LEU A 92 -16.98 22.52 7.91
C LEU A 92 -15.57 22.01 8.26
N SER A 93 -15.33 20.71 8.15
CA SER A 93 -13.97 20.19 8.14
C SER A 93 -13.36 20.39 6.76
N PHE A 94 -12.19 21.02 6.70
CA PHE A 94 -11.49 21.39 5.48
C PHE A 94 -10.05 20.94 5.57
N HIS A 95 -9.50 20.40 4.49
CA HIS A 95 -8.11 19.97 4.39
C HIS A 95 -7.54 20.42 3.05
N MET A 96 -6.27 20.80 3.06
CA MET A 96 -5.52 21.21 1.88
C MET A 96 -4.21 20.46 1.85
N SER A 97 -3.83 19.94 0.68
CA SER A 97 -2.60 19.18 0.54
C SER A 97 -1.35 20.02 0.74
N TRP A 98 -0.27 19.36 1.15
CA TRP A 98 1.08 19.93 1.28
C TRP A 98 1.55 20.55 -0.04
N LYS A 99 1.34 19.82 -1.14
CA LYS A 99 1.65 20.27 -2.50
C LYS A 99 0.70 21.39 -2.98
N ARG A 100 -0.27 21.81 -2.15
CA ARG A 100 -1.27 22.89 -2.39
C ARG A 100 -1.93 22.77 -3.75
N ASN A 101 -2.13 21.54 -4.18
CA ASN A 101 -2.66 21.20 -5.50
C ASN A 101 -4.06 20.57 -5.41
N TYR A 102 -4.55 20.26 -4.22
CA TYR A 102 -5.95 19.91 -3.98
C TYR A 102 -6.43 20.32 -2.59
N ALA A 103 -7.74 20.50 -2.46
CA ALA A 103 -8.43 20.69 -1.20
C ALA A 103 -9.71 19.86 -1.15
N LEU A 104 -10.11 19.46 0.06
CA LEU A 104 -11.31 18.67 0.33
C LEU A 104 -12.06 19.23 1.54
N TRP A 105 -13.38 19.08 1.54
CA TRP A 105 -14.21 19.56 2.65
C TRP A 105 -15.45 18.71 2.89
N ARG A 106 -15.94 18.75 4.13
CA ARG A 106 -17.24 18.20 4.54
C ARG A 106 -17.82 19.00 5.69
N CYS A 107 -19.08 19.40 5.56
CA CYS A 107 -19.88 19.96 6.63
C CYS A 107 -20.47 18.82 7.47
N PHE A 108 -20.14 18.79 8.77
CA PHE A 108 -20.65 17.83 9.74
C PHE A 108 -22.00 18.21 10.37
N ASN A 109 -22.57 19.35 9.96
CA ASN A 109 -23.95 19.64 10.32
C ASN A 109 -24.87 18.71 9.52
N PHE A 110 -25.64 17.89 10.24
CA PHE A 110 -26.46 16.80 9.69
C PHE A 110 -27.46 17.25 8.61
N GLU A 111 -28.05 18.43 8.76
CA GLU A 111 -29.00 18.99 7.78
C GLU A 111 -28.30 19.54 6.53
N CYS A 112 -27.00 19.83 6.62
CA CYS A 112 -26.24 20.43 5.53
C CYS A 112 -25.49 19.40 4.70
N GLY A 113 -24.62 18.58 5.32
CA GLY A 113 -23.82 17.55 4.65
C GLY A 113 -22.90 18.04 3.50
N TRP A 114 -22.81 19.35 3.24
CA TRP A 114 -22.12 19.89 2.07
C TRP A 114 -20.66 19.46 2.05
N ALA A 115 -20.27 18.76 1.00
CA ALA A 115 -18.95 18.21 0.84
C ALA A 115 -18.49 18.36 -0.60
N GLY A 116 -17.17 18.29 -0.80
CA GLY A 116 -16.60 18.36 -2.12
C GLY A 116 -15.09 18.43 -2.06
N GLN A 117 -14.52 18.63 -3.23
CA GLN A 117 -13.10 18.79 -3.40
C GLN A 117 -12.79 19.62 -4.65
N ILE A 118 -11.57 20.13 -4.72
CA ILE A 118 -11.12 20.95 -5.84
C ILE A 118 -9.62 20.79 -6.04
N LEU A 119 -9.20 20.77 -7.31
CA LEU A 119 -7.82 20.65 -7.75
C LEU A 119 -7.33 22.00 -8.29
N ALA A 120 -6.03 22.28 -8.15
CA ALA A 120 -5.39 23.45 -8.71
C ALA A 120 -5.59 23.48 -10.23
N HIS A 121 -5.07 22.52 -11.01
CA HIS A 121 -5.27 22.50 -12.46
C HIS A 121 -6.52 21.73 -12.93
N ASN A 122 -7.20 22.29 -13.95
CA ASN A 122 -8.51 21.83 -14.42
C ASN A 122 -8.52 20.42 -15.03
N SER A 123 -9.50 19.64 -14.60
CA SER A 123 -10.57 19.20 -15.50
C SER A 123 -11.92 19.53 -14.85
N THR A 124 -12.44 20.73 -15.15
CA THR A 124 -13.81 21.24 -14.88
C THR A 124 -14.31 21.22 -13.43
N ALA A 125 -14.40 22.40 -12.81
CA ALA A 125 -15.15 22.63 -11.59
C ALA A 125 -16.62 22.22 -11.78
N THR A 126 -17.09 21.21 -11.03
CA THR A 126 -18.52 20.90 -10.95
C THR A 126 -19.09 21.61 -9.73
N MET A 127 -19.70 22.77 -9.96
CA MET A 127 -20.65 23.33 -9.00
C MET A 127 -21.89 22.43 -9.06
N THR A 128 -22.17 21.66 -8.01
CA THR A 128 -23.49 21.05 -7.85
C THR A 128 -24.40 22.03 -7.11
N SER A 129 -25.19 22.77 -7.89
CA SER A 129 -26.50 23.27 -7.48
C SER A 129 -27.53 22.65 -8.42
N ASP A 130 -28.49 21.94 -7.82
CA ASP A 130 -29.84 21.65 -8.30
C ASP A 130 -30.03 21.13 -9.75
N GLY A 131 -30.52 19.89 -9.86
CA GLY A 131 -31.25 19.44 -11.04
C GLY A 131 -30.67 18.20 -11.72
N VAL A 132 -31.47 17.14 -11.72
CA VAL A 132 -31.27 15.89 -12.45
C VAL A 132 -31.19 16.18 -13.96
N HIS A 133 -30.08 15.82 -14.62
CA HIS A 133 -30.06 15.16 -15.94
C HIS A 133 -28.64 14.62 -16.27
N GLN A 134 -28.60 13.38 -16.75
CA GLN A 134 -27.43 12.64 -17.20
C GLN A 134 -26.75 13.31 -18.41
N LEU A 135 -25.42 13.44 -18.39
CA LEU A 135 -24.45 12.67 -19.20
C LEU A 135 -23.08 13.37 -19.17
N GLY A 136 -22.03 12.66 -18.75
CA GLY A 136 -20.64 13.15 -18.79
C GLY A 136 -19.82 12.63 -17.61
N ARG A 137 -19.33 11.38 -17.71
CA ARG A 137 -18.44 10.76 -16.73
C ARG A 137 -17.12 11.55 -16.65
N THR A 138 -17.01 12.42 -15.66
CA THR A 138 -15.75 13.01 -15.20
C THR A 138 -15.50 12.50 -13.78
N ASN A 139 -14.32 11.90 -13.55
CA ASN A 139 -13.95 11.20 -12.33
C ASN A 139 -13.86 12.16 -11.14
N SER A 140 -14.96 12.27 -10.38
CA SER A 140 -14.92 12.70 -9.00
C SER A 140 -14.22 11.62 -8.17
N PRO A 141 -13.36 11.98 -7.19
CA PRO A 141 -12.88 11.03 -6.20
C PRO A 141 -14.07 10.54 -5.40
N ARG A 142 -14.35 9.27 -5.59
CA ARG A 142 -15.44 8.56 -4.95
C ARG A 142 -15.15 8.54 -3.45
N ILE A 143 -15.92 9.30 -2.67
CA ILE A 143 -15.92 9.16 -1.22
C ILE A 143 -16.34 7.73 -0.91
N LEU A 144 -15.42 6.94 -0.36
CA LEU A 144 -15.71 5.59 0.04
C LEU A 144 -16.39 5.61 1.40
N THR A 145 -17.54 4.96 1.47
CA THR A 145 -18.22 4.62 2.71
C THR A 145 -18.60 3.15 2.65
N GLU A 146 -18.87 2.55 3.80
CA GLU A 146 -19.31 1.16 3.89
C GLU A 146 -20.60 0.96 3.07
N GLU A 147 -21.54 1.91 3.14
CA GLU A 147 -22.79 1.87 2.37
C GLU A 147 -22.55 1.97 0.85
N ASN A 148 -21.64 2.87 0.43
CA ASN A 148 -21.29 3.05 -1.00
C ASN A 148 -20.61 1.84 -1.61
N LEU A 149 -19.94 1.04 -0.78
CA LEU A 149 -19.29 -0.23 -1.16
C LEU A 149 -20.18 -1.45 -0.88
N LYS A 150 -21.37 -1.23 -0.30
CA LYS A 150 -22.31 -2.28 0.14
C LYS A 150 -21.62 -3.27 1.07
N LEU A 151 -20.90 -2.76 2.06
CA LEU A 151 -20.27 -3.57 3.08
C LEU A 151 -21.25 -3.80 4.23
N GLU A 152 -21.19 -4.99 4.79
CA GLU A 152 -21.96 -5.37 5.98
C GLU A 152 -21.05 -6.15 6.96
N PRO A 153 -21.45 -6.27 8.24
CA PRO A 153 -20.74 -7.11 9.20
C PRO A 153 -20.60 -8.55 8.71
N LEU A 154 -19.56 -9.24 9.17
CA LEU A 154 -19.34 -10.64 8.84
C LEU A 154 -20.49 -11.54 9.31
N ASP A 155 -20.93 -12.44 8.45
CA ASP A 155 -21.86 -13.50 8.78
C ASP A 155 -21.17 -14.67 9.52
N ASP A 156 -21.97 -15.64 9.97
CA ASP A 156 -21.47 -16.82 10.69
C ASP A 156 -20.51 -17.67 9.84
N VAL A 157 -20.66 -17.66 8.51
CA VAL A 157 -19.82 -18.44 7.60
C VAL A 157 -18.42 -17.87 7.54
N LEU A 158 -18.29 -16.55 7.37
CA LEU A 158 -17.00 -15.86 7.38
C LEU A 158 -16.42 -15.78 8.79
N ALA A 159 -17.23 -15.59 9.82
CA ALA A 159 -16.77 -15.68 11.21
C ALA A 159 -16.13 -17.06 11.48
N ALA A 160 -16.78 -18.15 11.05
CA ALA A 160 -16.21 -19.50 11.17
C ALA A 160 -14.94 -19.70 10.33
N TYR A 161 -14.85 -19.06 9.15
CA TYR A 161 -13.63 -19.09 8.33
C TYR A 161 -12.43 -18.46 9.04
N PHE A 162 -12.63 -17.34 9.73
CA PHE A 162 -11.58 -16.67 10.52
C PHE A 162 -11.28 -17.40 11.82
N ALA A 163 -12.29 -17.95 12.50
CA ALA A 163 -12.09 -18.76 13.69
C ALA A 163 -11.21 -20.00 13.42
N LYS A 164 -11.38 -20.67 12.27
CA LYS A 164 -10.48 -21.77 11.82
C LYS A 164 -9.03 -21.32 11.59
N ARG A 165 -8.80 -20.01 11.46
CA ARG A 165 -7.48 -19.38 11.32
C ARG A 165 -6.99 -18.80 12.63
N MET A 166 -7.65 -19.14 13.74
CA MET A 166 -7.34 -18.65 15.08
C MET A 166 -7.45 -17.13 15.21
N ILE A 167 -8.30 -16.49 14.38
CA ILE A 167 -8.56 -15.06 14.45
C ILE A 167 -9.89 -14.83 15.16
N SER A 168 -9.84 -14.08 16.26
CA SER A 168 -10.98 -13.76 17.11
C SER A 168 -11.89 -12.70 16.49
N LYS A 169 -13.15 -12.68 16.92
CA LYS A 169 -14.12 -11.67 16.51
C LYS A 169 -13.66 -10.25 16.87
N ASP A 170 -13.08 -10.08 18.05
CA ASP A 170 -12.60 -8.79 18.53
C ASP A 170 -11.48 -8.23 17.64
N THR A 171 -10.56 -9.09 17.17
CA THR A 171 -9.53 -8.69 16.21
C THR A 171 -10.14 -8.29 14.86
N LEU A 172 -11.14 -9.03 14.36
CA LEU A 172 -11.85 -8.68 13.12
C LEU A 172 -12.55 -7.31 13.23
N GLU A 173 -13.20 -7.04 14.37
CA GLU A 173 -13.89 -5.77 14.63
C GLU A 173 -12.91 -4.60 14.71
N ARG A 174 -11.82 -4.72 15.49
CA ARG A 174 -10.77 -3.68 15.57
C ARG A 174 -10.12 -3.36 14.22
N ASN A 175 -10.07 -4.36 13.34
CA ASN A 175 -9.50 -4.25 12.00
C ASN A 175 -10.49 -3.90 10.91
N HIS A 176 -11.76 -3.68 11.27
CA HIS A 176 -12.84 -3.37 10.34
C HIS A 176 -12.87 -4.36 9.15
N VAL A 177 -12.75 -5.65 9.46
CA VAL A 177 -12.96 -6.73 8.48
C VAL A 177 -14.47 -6.89 8.30
N MET A 178 -14.91 -6.82 7.05
CA MET A 178 -16.32 -6.83 6.67
C MET A 178 -16.55 -7.84 5.54
N GLN A 179 -17.78 -7.91 5.06
CA GLN A 179 -18.12 -8.64 3.84
C GLN A 179 -18.86 -7.74 2.85
N MET A 180 -18.88 -8.13 1.58
CA MET A 180 -19.80 -7.53 0.61
C MET A 180 -21.20 -8.09 0.80
N ALA A 181 -22.20 -7.22 0.81
CA ALA A 181 -23.60 -7.61 0.86
C ALA A 181 -24.03 -8.36 -0.41
N GLY A 182 -24.88 -9.38 -0.21
CA GLY A 182 -25.45 -10.21 -1.26
C GLY A 182 -25.14 -11.69 -1.07
N ASP A 183 -25.46 -12.50 -2.07
CA ASP A 183 -25.39 -13.97 -1.96
C ASP A 183 -23.97 -14.54 -2.10
N GLN A 184 -22.97 -13.71 -2.40
CA GLN A 184 -21.59 -14.14 -2.60
C GLN A 184 -20.76 -13.95 -1.34
N ILE A 185 -20.08 -15.02 -0.90
CA ILE A 185 -19.17 -14.98 0.25
C ILE A 185 -17.87 -14.26 -0.16
N ILE A 186 -17.80 -12.96 0.09
CA ILE A 186 -16.66 -12.11 -0.25
C ILE A 186 -16.23 -11.34 0.99
N MET A 187 -15.02 -11.61 1.46
CA MET A 187 -14.36 -10.84 2.52
C MET A 187 -13.93 -9.47 1.98
N ALA A 188 -14.07 -8.44 2.80
CA ALA A 188 -13.68 -7.07 2.53
C ALA A 188 -12.75 -6.57 3.64
N PHE A 189 -11.52 -6.23 3.26
CA PHE A 189 -10.51 -5.62 4.12
C PHE A 189 -10.49 -4.12 3.87
N THR A 190 -10.91 -3.34 4.88
CA THR A 190 -11.06 -1.90 4.76
C THR A 190 -9.75 -1.16 5.06
N TYR A 191 -9.20 -0.43 4.09
CA TYR A 191 -8.00 0.39 4.27
C TYR A 191 -8.44 1.75 4.78
N ARG A 192 -7.91 2.14 5.94
CA ARG A 192 -8.33 3.34 6.65
C ARG A 192 -7.17 4.27 6.94
N ARG A 193 -7.50 5.56 6.99
CA ARG A 193 -6.63 6.64 7.46
C ARG A 193 -7.43 7.59 8.32
N ASN A 194 -7.00 7.80 9.56
CA ASN A 194 -7.70 8.60 10.57
C ASN A 194 -9.18 8.18 10.71
N GLY A 195 -9.44 6.87 10.71
CA GLY A 195 -10.77 6.26 10.77
C GLY A 195 -11.57 6.30 9.47
N MET A 196 -11.12 7.06 8.45
CA MET A 196 -11.82 7.18 7.17
C MET A 196 -11.47 6.04 6.23
N LEU A 197 -12.49 5.44 5.61
CA LEU A 197 -12.34 4.45 4.55
C LEU A 197 -11.75 5.11 3.30
N ILE A 198 -10.56 4.68 2.88
CA ILE A 198 -9.85 5.22 1.71
C ILE A 198 -9.53 4.16 0.66
N GLY A 199 -9.70 2.88 1.00
CA GLY A 199 -9.59 1.78 0.05
C GLY A 199 -10.27 0.53 0.59
N CYS A 200 -10.52 -0.43 -0.29
CA CYS A 200 -11.02 -1.74 0.11
C CYS A 200 -10.39 -2.81 -0.76
N LYS A 201 -9.92 -3.90 -0.14
CA LYS A 201 -9.47 -5.09 -0.85
C LYS A 201 -10.43 -6.22 -0.56
N TYR A 202 -10.78 -6.93 -1.61
CA TYR A 202 -11.76 -8.00 -1.55
C TYR A 202 -11.09 -9.34 -1.82
N ARG A 203 -11.61 -10.38 -1.18
CA ARG A 203 -11.10 -11.74 -1.30
C ARG A 203 -12.24 -12.75 -1.25
N THR A 204 -12.29 -13.66 -2.21
CA THR A 204 -13.16 -14.86 -2.11
C THR A 204 -12.49 -15.99 -1.33
N LEU A 205 -13.26 -16.99 -0.91
CA LEU A 205 -12.72 -18.19 -0.26
C LEU A 205 -11.70 -18.93 -1.15
N GLU A 206 -11.88 -18.90 -2.46
CA GLU A 206 -10.99 -19.48 -3.48
C GLU A 206 -9.76 -18.61 -3.78
N LYS A 207 -9.45 -17.63 -2.92
CA LYS A 207 -8.26 -16.77 -3.03
C LYS A 207 -8.22 -15.95 -4.32
N ARG A 208 -9.37 -15.44 -4.78
CA ARG A 208 -9.42 -14.40 -5.82
C ARG A 208 -9.42 -13.03 -5.16
N PHE A 209 -8.55 -12.14 -5.62
CA PHE A 209 -8.34 -10.83 -5.00
C PHE A 209 -8.59 -9.69 -6.00
N TRP A 210 -9.21 -8.62 -5.53
CA TRP A 210 -9.27 -7.34 -6.24
C TRP A 210 -9.34 -6.19 -5.24
N GLN A 211 -9.13 -4.97 -5.71
CA GLN A 211 -9.18 -3.78 -4.89
C GLN A 211 -10.10 -2.76 -5.52
N GLU A 212 -10.67 -1.88 -4.70
CA GLU A 212 -11.40 -0.71 -5.18
C GLU A 212 -10.50 0.14 -6.10
N LYS A 213 -11.08 0.62 -7.19
CA LYS A 213 -10.34 1.35 -8.23
C LYS A 213 -10.28 2.84 -7.90
N GLY A 214 -9.22 3.51 -8.35
CA GLY A 214 -9.07 4.96 -8.19
C GLY A 214 -8.82 5.38 -6.74
N THR A 215 -8.32 4.47 -5.91
CA THR A 215 -7.94 4.73 -4.53
C THR A 215 -6.43 4.80 -4.40
N ASP A 216 -5.94 5.60 -3.46
CA ASP A 216 -4.54 5.56 -3.07
C ASP A 216 -4.18 4.18 -2.52
N LYS A 217 -2.97 3.73 -2.83
CA LYS A 217 -2.42 2.52 -2.22
C LYS A 217 -1.84 2.91 -0.87
N VAL A 218 -2.28 2.23 0.18
CA VAL A 218 -1.77 2.42 1.55
C VAL A 218 -1.59 1.06 2.20
N LEU A 219 -0.93 1.04 3.36
CA LEU A 219 -0.81 -0.15 4.19
C LEU A 219 -2.14 -0.46 4.90
N TYR A 220 -2.50 -1.73 5.01
CA TYR A 220 -3.66 -2.15 5.80
C TYR A 220 -3.30 -2.10 7.29
N GLY A 221 -4.17 -1.53 8.12
CA GLY A 221 -3.91 -1.32 9.56
C GLY A 221 -3.15 -0.02 9.88
N LEU A 222 -3.03 0.91 8.93
CA LEU A 222 -2.25 2.15 9.05
C LEU A 222 -2.54 2.95 10.33
N ASP A 223 -3.80 3.06 10.74
CA ASP A 223 -4.19 3.82 11.93
C ASP A 223 -3.61 3.25 13.23
N GLY A 224 -3.30 1.95 13.26
CA GLY A 224 -2.70 1.27 14.42
C GLY A 224 -1.20 1.53 14.60
N VAL A 225 -0.52 2.09 13.60
CA VAL A 225 0.94 2.29 13.61
C VAL A 225 1.36 3.76 13.52
N ARG A 226 0.43 4.71 13.50
CA ARG A 226 0.72 6.14 13.27
C ARG A 226 1.78 6.71 14.21
N ASP A 227 1.76 6.27 15.47
CA ASP A 227 2.60 6.78 16.56
C ASP A 227 3.52 5.68 17.14
N ALA A 228 3.75 4.60 16.39
CA ALA A 228 4.55 3.46 16.85
C ALA A 228 6.04 3.61 16.50
N ASP A 229 6.91 3.41 17.49
CA ASP A 229 8.38 3.41 17.28
C ASP A 229 8.88 2.14 16.59
N GLU A 230 8.12 1.04 16.73
CA GLU A 230 8.36 -0.25 16.10
C GLU A 230 7.16 -0.63 15.23
N ILE A 231 7.40 -1.05 13.98
CA ILE A 231 6.36 -1.46 13.04
C ILE A 231 6.67 -2.86 12.49
N ILE A 232 5.67 -3.74 12.47
CA ILE A 232 5.77 -5.06 11.82
C ILE A 232 5.05 -5.01 10.47
N ILE A 233 5.75 -5.35 9.40
CA ILE A 233 5.20 -5.41 8.03
C ILE A 233 5.09 -6.86 7.59
N VAL A 234 3.86 -7.31 7.29
CA VAL A 234 3.56 -8.63 6.72
C VAL A 234 3.09 -8.53 5.27
N GLU A 235 2.99 -9.66 4.57
CA GLU A 235 2.54 -9.68 3.18
C GLU A 235 1.01 -9.57 3.04
N GLY A 236 0.25 -10.34 3.84
CA GLY A 236 -1.20 -10.47 3.69
C GLY A 236 -2.02 -9.88 4.84
N GLU A 237 -3.29 -9.58 4.55
CA GLU A 237 -4.20 -9.04 5.57
C GLU A 237 -4.48 -10.07 6.68
N VAL A 238 -4.53 -11.36 6.35
CA VAL A 238 -4.73 -12.45 7.34
C VAL A 238 -3.52 -12.60 8.25
N ASP A 239 -2.31 -12.40 7.73
CA ASP A 239 -1.09 -12.43 8.54
C ASP A 239 -1.06 -11.27 9.51
N LYS A 240 -1.56 -10.09 9.10
CA LYS A 240 -1.67 -8.91 9.97
C LYS A 240 -2.56 -9.21 11.16
N LEU A 241 -3.73 -9.81 10.89
CA LEU A 241 -4.67 -10.24 11.93
C LEU A 241 -4.01 -11.28 12.85
N SER A 242 -3.22 -12.19 12.29
CA SER A 242 -2.53 -13.25 13.06
C SER A 242 -1.46 -12.68 13.99
N VAL A 243 -0.71 -11.67 13.52
CA VAL A 243 0.28 -10.97 14.34
C VAL A 243 -0.39 -10.18 15.48
N GLU A 244 -1.58 -9.60 15.23
CA GLU A 244 -2.35 -8.96 16.30
C GLU A 244 -2.85 -9.95 17.35
N GLU A 245 -3.26 -11.15 16.96
CA GLU A 245 -3.58 -12.25 17.91
C GLU A 245 -2.39 -12.64 18.78
N ALA A 246 -1.15 -12.45 18.30
CA ALA A 246 0.07 -12.66 19.08
C ALA A 246 0.42 -11.46 20.00
N GLY A 247 -0.43 -10.43 20.05
CA GLY A 247 -0.28 -9.28 20.94
C GLY A 247 0.41 -8.06 20.33
N PHE A 248 0.57 -8.01 19.01
CA PHE A 248 1.24 -6.90 18.31
C PHE A 248 0.26 -6.06 17.49
N PRO A 249 -0.36 -5.01 18.07
CA PRO A 249 -1.27 -4.13 17.34
C PRO A 249 -0.55 -3.23 16.33
N ASN A 250 0.77 -3.06 16.48
CA ASN A 250 1.66 -2.28 15.63
C ASN A 250 2.06 -3.02 14.34
N CYS A 251 1.14 -3.78 13.73
CA CYS A 251 1.36 -4.54 12.52
C CYS A 251 0.54 -4.00 11.34
N VAL A 252 1.10 -4.05 10.15
CA VAL A 252 0.47 -3.64 8.89
C VAL A 252 0.77 -4.64 7.77
N SER A 253 -0.12 -4.73 6.77
CA SER A 253 0.15 -5.53 5.56
C SER A 253 0.30 -4.67 4.30
N VAL A 254 1.12 -5.16 3.36
CA VAL A 254 1.26 -4.52 2.05
C VAL A 254 0.02 -4.76 1.17
N PRO A 255 -0.42 -3.79 0.34
CA PRO A 255 -1.63 -3.95 -0.46
C PRO A 255 -1.45 -4.88 -1.67
N ASN A 256 -0.25 -4.93 -2.25
CA ASN A 256 -0.01 -5.48 -3.59
C ASN A 256 0.72 -6.83 -3.62
N GLY A 257 0.92 -7.48 -2.47
CA GLY A 257 1.66 -8.75 -2.35
C GLY A 257 3.11 -8.67 -2.84
N ALA A 258 3.79 -9.81 -2.86
CA ALA A 258 5.21 -9.88 -3.22
C ALA A 258 5.52 -9.70 -4.72
N PRO A 259 6.68 -9.09 -5.06
CA PRO A 259 7.29 -9.20 -6.38
C PRO A 259 7.86 -10.59 -6.66
N GLN A 260 7.99 -10.92 -7.94
CA GLN A 260 8.67 -12.17 -8.35
C GLN A 260 10.17 -12.12 -8.05
N SER A 261 10.78 -10.93 -8.06
CA SER A 261 12.20 -10.74 -7.78
C SER A 261 12.47 -9.32 -7.30
N ILE A 262 13.60 -9.14 -6.64
CA ILE A 262 14.19 -7.83 -6.32
C ILE A 262 14.55 -7.13 -7.65
N ALA A 263 14.31 -5.83 -7.74
CA ALA A 263 14.67 -5.05 -8.91
C ALA A 263 16.20 -5.06 -9.11
N SER A 264 16.64 -5.42 -10.31
CA SER A 264 18.06 -5.46 -10.68
C SER A 264 18.70 -4.08 -10.90
N LYS A 265 17.92 -3.00 -10.79
CA LYS A 265 18.32 -1.62 -11.05
C LYS A 265 18.52 -0.83 -9.75
N GLU A 266 19.10 0.36 -9.90
CA GLU A 266 19.11 1.38 -8.83
C GLU A 266 17.69 1.67 -8.33
N LEU A 267 17.59 2.19 -7.10
CA LEU A 267 16.30 2.58 -6.53
C LEU A 267 15.65 3.62 -7.44
N ILE A 268 14.39 3.36 -7.79
CA ILE A 268 13.57 4.28 -8.57
C ILE A 268 13.15 5.44 -7.65
N PRO A 269 13.14 6.70 -8.12
CA PRO A 269 12.65 7.82 -7.33
C PRO A 269 11.21 7.59 -6.83
N PRO A 270 10.84 8.09 -5.63
CA PRO A 270 9.52 7.84 -5.04
C PRO A 270 8.34 8.13 -5.98
N GLU A 271 8.44 9.21 -6.77
CA GLU A 271 7.39 9.68 -7.68
C GLU A 271 7.15 8.71 -8.87
N GLU A 272 8.13 7.85 -9.19
CA GLU A 272 8.07 6.87 -10.28
C GLU A 272 7.86 5.43 -9.78
N ASP A 273 7.99 5.21 -8.46
CA ASP A 273 7.84 3.89 -7.86
C ASP A 273 6.36 3.57 -7.58
N ILE A 274 5.62 3.35 -8.67
CA ILE A 274 4.18 3.07 -8.64
C ILE A 274 3.87 1.79 -7.83
N ARG A 275 4.73 0.78 -7.91
CA ARG A 275 4.52 -0.52 -7.25
C ARG A 275 4.57 -0.39 -5.73
N PHE A 276 5.55 0.37 -5.23
CA PHE A 276 5.75 0.64 -3.80
C PHE A 276 5.22 2.01 -3.37
N SER A 277 4.37 2.64 -4.17
CA SER A 277 3.75 3.95 -3.88
C SER A 277 3.07 4.00 -2.51
N TYR A 278 2.62 2.86 -1.99
CA TYR A 278 2.05 2.74 -0.65
C TYR A 278 3.02 3.09 0.47
N LEU A 279 4.33 2.92 0.30
CA LEU A 279 5.33 3.35 1.28
C LEU A 279 5.39 4.86 1.36
N TRP A 280 5.39 5.55 0.21
CA TRP A 280 5.43 7.01 0.15
C TRP A 280 4.13 7.63 0.63
N ASN A 281 3.00 7.02 0.26
CA ASN A 281 1.70 7.43 0.76
C ASN A 281 1.58 7.27 2.29
N CYS A 282 2.39 6.40 2.90
CA CYS A 282 2.43 6.16 4.35
C CYS A 282 3.73 6.64 5.00
N ALA A 283 4.48 7.56 4.35
CA ALA A 283 5.79 7.98 4.83
C ALA A 283 5.74 8.53 6.27
N GLU A 284 4.67 9.26 6.62
CA GLU A 284 4.53 9.88 7.93
C GLU A 284 4.65 8.89 9.12
N CYS A 285 4.11 7.68 8.99
CA CYS A 285 4.24 6.66 10.04
C CYS A 285 5.55 5.87 9.91
N LEU A 286 5.98 5.58 8.68
CA LEU A 286 7.17 4.75 8.43
C LEU A 286 8.48 5.47 8.73
N GLU A 287 8.55 6.79 8.54
CA GLU A 287 9.75 7.58 8.82
C GLU A 287 10.01 7.72 10.32
N LYS A 288 8.95 7.81 11.13
CA LYS A 288 9.04 7.88 12.60
C LYS A 288 9.51 6.56 13.23
N ALA A 289 9.19 5.43 12.59
CA ALA A 289 9.59 4.12 13.09
C ALA A 289 11.12 3.97 13.07
N SER A 290 11.68 3.68 14.24
CA SER A 290 13.10 3.42 14.43
C SER A 290 13.47 1.96 14.14
N LYS A 291 12.48 1.05 14.28
CA LYS A 291 12.64 -0.38 14.09
C LYS A 291 11.49 -0.96 13.25
N ILE A 292 11.84 -1.66 12.17
CA ILE A 292 10.88 -2.25 11.24
C ILE A 292 11.13 -3.75 11.14
N LEU A 293 10.17 -4.55 11.56
CA LEU A 293 10.22 -6.01 11.45
C LEU A 293 9.56 -6.42 10.14
N LEU A 294 10.32 -7.10 9.28
CA LEU A 294 9.88 -7.66 8.02
C LEU A 294 9.46 -9.10 8.26
N ALA A 295 8.15 -9.31 8.34
CA ALA A 295 7.50 -10.60 8.56
C ALA A 295 6.76 -11.05 7.28
N THR A 296 7.48 -11.01 6.16
CA THR A 296 6.98 -11.46 4.85
C THR A 296 6.98 -12.98 4.75
N ASP A 297 6.32 -13.53 3.72
CA ASP A 297 6.31 -14.97 3.48
C ASP A 297 7.73 -15.56 3.39
N GLY A 298 7.91 -16.77 3.91
CA GLY A 298 9.17 -17.52 3.92
C GLY A 298 9.53 -18.15 2.58
N ASP A 299 8.91 -17.73 1.47
CA ASP A 299 9.19 -18.19 0.11
C ASP A 299 9.99 -17.15 -0.69
N LEU A 300 10.37 -17.51 -1.93
CA LEU A 300 11.20 -16.64 -2.77
C LEU A 300 10.54 -15.27 -3.07
N PRO A 301 9.24 -15.18 -3.40
CA PRO A 301 8.56 -13.90 -3.50
C PRO A 301 8.59 -13.09 -2.21
N GLY A 302 8.29 -13.69 -1.05
CA GLY A 302 8.30 -12.99 0.22
C GLY A 302 9.70 -12.47 0.59
N GLN A 303 10.75 -13.23 0.33
CA GLN A 303 12.15 -12.77 0.47
C GLN A 303 12.45 -11.59 -0.46
N ALA A 304 11.96 -11.61 -1.70
CA ALA A 304 12.10 -10.49 -2.63
C ALA A 304 11.35 -9.25 -2.14
N LEU A 305 10.15 -9.42 -1.55
CA LEU A 305 9.41 -8.32 -0.93
C LEU A 305 10.20 -7.71 0.23
N ALA A 306 10.74 -8.52 1.14
CA ALA A 306 11.56 -8.03 2.25
C ALA A 306 12.77 -7.22 1.76
N GLY A 307 13.46 -7.68 0.71
CA GLY A 307 14.57 -6.94 0.12
C GLY A 307 14.18 -5.60 -0.50
N GLU A 308 13.05 -5.54 -1.20
CA GLU A 308 12.53 -4.29 -1.76
C GLU A 308 12.07 -3.30 -0.66
N LEU A 309 11.46 -3.81 0.41
CA LEU A 309 11.08 -3.01 1.58
C LEU A 309 12.33 -2.47 2.28
N ALA A 310 13.29 -3.32 2.61
CA ALA A 310 14.52 -2.93 3.30
C ALA A 310 15.33 -1.88 2.52
N ARG A 311 15.41 -2.00 1.19
CA ARG A 311 16.09 -0.99 0.35
C ARG A 311 15.43 0.39 0.41
N ARG A 312 14.11 0.47 0.59
CA ARG A 312 13.36 1.74 0.60
C ARG A 312 13.23 2.35 1.99
N LEU A 313 13.13 1.48 3.00
CA LEU A 313 12.92 1.88 4.39
C LEU A 313 14.24 2.10 5.14
N GLY A 314 15.38 1.72 4.57
CA GLY A 314 16.68 1.75 5.24
C GLY A 314 16.97 0.40 5.91
N LYS A 315 18.02 -0.28 5.44
CA LYS A 315 18.37 -1.64 5.88
C LYS A 315 18.77 -1.68 7.35
N GLU A 316 19.40 -0.61 7.82
CA GLU A 316 19.85 -0.42 9.18
C GLU A 316 18.70 -0.36 10.19
N ARG A 317 17.48 -0.04 9.72
CA ARG A 317 16.25 -0.03 10.51
C ARG A 317 15.41 -1.29 10.31
N CYS A 318 15.87 -2.28 9.56
CA CYS A 318 15.11 -3.48 9.24
C CYS A 318 15.60 -4.72 10.00
N TRP A 319 14.66 -5.52 10.48
CA TRP A 319 14.88 -6.82 11.10
C TRP A 319 14.05 -7.85 10.36
N GLN A 320 14.62 -9.01 10.02
CA GLN A 320 13.92 -10.11 9.37
C GLN A 320 13.37 -11.06 10.42
N VAL A 321 12.06 -11.34 10.35
CA VAL A 321 11.46 -12.44 11.09
C VAL A 321 11.82 -13.76 10.42
N CYS A 322 12.28 -14.72 11.23
CA CYS A 322 12.61 -16.07 10.79
C CYS A 322 11.51 -17.02 11.23
N TRP A 323 10.74 -17.56 10.28
CA TRP A 323 9.65 -18.47 10.61
C TRP A 323 10.15 -19.80 11.19
N PRO A 324 9.50 -20.34 12.24
CA PRO A 324 9.89 -21.60 12.87
C PRO A 324 9.97 -22.77 11.88
N LYS A 325 10.82 -23.75 12.19
CA LYS A 325 10.93 -24.98 11.40
C LYS A 325 9.70 -25.88 11.60
N LYS A 326 9.18 -26.44 10.52
CA LYS A 326 8.22 -27.55 10.54
C LYS A 326 8.94 -28.88 10.74
N ASP A 327 10.07 -29.02 10.06
CA ASP A 327 10.94 -30.19 10.06
C ASP A 327 12.38 -29.78 9.69
N GLU A 328 13.25 -30.74 9.40
CA GLU A 328 14.65 -30.48 9.05
C GLU A 328 14.82 -29.71 7.72
N PHE A 329 13.82 -29.75 6.84
CA PHE A 329 13.90 -29.27 5.45
C PHE A 329 12.98 -28.08 5.16
N SER A 330 12.02 -27.78 6.02
CA SER A 330 11.02 -26.74 5.79
C SER A 330 10.67 -25.93 7.03
N SER A 331 10.24 -24.69 6.78
CA SER A 331 9.70 -23.78 7.78
C SER A 331 8.22 -23.50 7.53
N TYR A 332 7.54 -22.96 8.54
CA TYR A 332 6.24 -22.32 8.33
C TYR A 332 6.37 -21.17 7.34
N LYS A 333 5.33 -21.00 6.51
CA LYS A 333 5.39 -20.06 5.40
C LYS A 333 5.12 -18.62 5.85
N ASP A 334 4.14 -18.42 6.72
CA ASP A 334 3.64 -17.11 7.08
C ASP A 334 3.14 -17.07 8.54
N ALA A 335 2.74 -15.89 9.00
CA ALA A 335 2.28 -15.69 10.37
C ALA A 335 1.04 -16.54 10.69
N ASN A 336 0.09 -16.65 9.76
CA ASN A 336 -1.13 -17.42 10.01
C ASN A 336 -0.85 -18.93 10.13
N GLU A 337 0.06 -19.47 9.33
CA GLU A 337 0.48 -20.85 9.46
C GLU A 337 1.13 -21.12 10.84
N VAL A 338 1.98 -20.22 11.34
CA VAL A 338 2.56 -20.35 12.68
C VAL A 338 1.47 -20.29 13.74
N LEU A 339 0.56 -19.30 13.67
CA LEU A 339 -0.52 -19.15 14.64
C LEU A 339 -1.43 -20.39 14.70
N VAL A 340 -1.83 -20.92 13.55
CA VAL A 340 -2.75 -22.06 13.47
C VAL A 340 -2.11 -23.35 13.97
N ASN A 341 -0.82 -23.57 13.71
CA ASN A 341 -0.17 -24.85 14.00
C ASN A 341 0.59 -24.86 15.34
N LEU A 342 1.13 -23.72 15.77
CA LEU A 342 1.97 -23.60 16.97
C LEU A 342 1.38 -22.68 18.04
N GLY A 343 0.36 -21.88 17.73
CA GLY A 343 -0.30 -20.98 18.67
C GLY A 343 0.36 -19.59 18.76
N SER A 344 -0.28 -18.71 19.53
CA SER A 344 0.08 -17.30 19.65
C SER A 344 1.45 -17.07 20.29
N GLU A 345 1.83 -17.85 21.30
CA GLU A 345 3.13 -17.71 21.97
C GLU A 345 4.30 -18.01 21.03
N ALA A 346 4.17 -19.04 20.19
CA ALA A 346 5.21 -19.37 19.21
C ALA A 346 5.32 -18.31 18.10
N LEU A 347 4.20 -17.73 17.67
CA LEU A 347 4.22 -16.59 16.74
C LEU A 347 4.88 -15.37 17.37
N LYS A 348 4.57 -15.10 18.63
CA LYS A 348 5.18 -14.01 19.39
C LYS A 348 6.70 -14.18 19.53
N GLU A 349 7.15 -15.37 19.93
CA GLU A 349 8.58 -15.69 20.02
C GLU A 349 9.29 -15.48 18.68
N ALA A 350 8.69 -15.93 17.57
CA ALA A 350 9.27 -15.75 16.24
C ALA A 350 9.45 -14.26 15.86
N ILE A 351 8.49 -13.41 16.22
CA ILE A 351 8.55 -11.96 15.98
C ILE A 351 9.62 -11.31 16.87
N GLU A 352 9.65 -11.64 18.16
CA GLU A 352 10.61 -11.07 19.12
C GLU A 352 12.06 -11.50 18.81
N CYS A 353 12.25 -12.68 18.22
CA CYS A 353 13.56 -13.20 17.80
C CYS A 353 14.01 -12.73 16.41
N ALA A 354 13.36 -11.71 15.82
CA ALA A 354 13.77 -11.15 14.53
C ALA A 354 15.24 -10.70 14.55
N VAL A 355 15.96 -10.98 13.46
CA VAL A 355 17.39 -10.71 13.34
C VAL A 355 17.64 -9.48 12.47
N PRO A 356 18.66 -8.64 12.76
CA PRO A 356 19.01 -7.50 11.90
C PRO A 356 19.19 -7.92 10.43
N TYR A 357 18.55 -7.19 9.52
CA TYR A 357 18.49 -7.55 8.10
C TYR A 357 19.87 -7.57 7.43
N GLU A 358 20.78 -6.69 7.86
CA GLU A 358 22.15 -6.63 7.33
C GLU A 358 22.96 -7.90 7.60
N MET A 359 22.69 -8.61 8.70
CA MET A 359 23.44 -9.81 9.07
C MET A 359 23.08 -11.04 8.22
N GLN A 360 21.97 -11.01 7.47
CA GLN A 360 21.61 -12.11 6.57
C GLN A 360 22.37 -12.09 5.23
N ASN A 361 22.93 -10.95 4.83
CA ASN A 361 23.67 -10.81 3.55
C ASN A 361 25.18 -11.11 3.69
N LEU A 362 25.62 -11.61 4.85
CA LEU A 362 27.03 -11.90 5.16
C LEU A 362 27.39 -13.40 5.05
N ASN A 363 26.45 -14.27 4.67
CA ASN A 363 26.65 -15.72 4.57
C ASN A 363 26.46 -16.26 3.15
#